data_AF-A0A3L6E9H6-F1
#
_entry.id   AF-A0A3L6E9H6-F1
#
_cell.length_a   1.000
_cell.length_b   1.000
_cell.length_c   1.000
_cell.angle_alpha   90.00
_cell.angle_beta   90.00
_cell.angle_gamma   90.00
#
_symmetry.space_group_name_H-M   'P 1'
#
loop_
_entity.id
_entity.type
_entity.pdbx_description
1 polymer ?
#
loop_
_entity_poly.entity_id
_entity_poly.type
_entity_poly.pdbx_seq_one_letter_code
_entity_poly.pdbx_strand_id
1 'polypeptide(L)'
;MKTEPEKTSDMYTPVGSVRFRRFGMEVAARPMASSHLAALVSLLIPCLLALLLLRLAAVLDPDPDAAVPRIKAAAPLPLRFRHDGAFKILQVADMHFGNGATTRCRDVGPEGGGARCSDLNTTRFLRRVIEAEKPDLIAFTGDNIFGGSATDAAESLLRAISPAIEYRVPWAAILGNHDQESTMTREELMTFMSLMDYSVSQVNPPGFLVHGFGNYHVGIHGPFGSELVNTSLLNLYFLDSGDREMVNGVKTYGWIRESQLAWLRSTSLELQKKIHAPALAFFHIPIPEVRGLWYSGFKDDPDHNVYLSRPEP
;
A
#
# COMPACT_ATOMS: atom_id res chain seq x y z
N MET A 1 30.66 -16.88 53.88
CA MET A 1 29.42 -17.19 54.63
C MET A 1 28.36 -17.54 53.59
N LYS A 2 27.71 -18.72 53.54
CA LYS A 2 27.45 -19.77 54.57
C LYS A 2 26.77 -19.15 55.82
N THR A 3 25.56 -19.50 56.25
CA THR A 3 24.92 -20.85 56.28
C THR A 3 23.38 -20.81 56.31
N GLU A 4 22.73 -21.71 55.57
CA GLU A 4 21.82 -22.73 56.16
C GLU A 4 22.69 -23.95 56.61
N PRO A 5 22.22 -24.98 57.37
CA PRO A 5 20.83 -25.39 57.66
C PRO A 5 20.53 -25.93 59.10
N GLU A 6 19.29 -26.40 59.35
CA GLU A 6 18.89 -27.57 60.20
C GLU A 6 17.33 -27.66 60.24
N LYS A 7 16.59 -28.77 60.22
CA LYS A 7 16.80 -30.24 60.05
C LYS A 7 16.88 -31.17 61.30
N THR A 8 15.70 -31.58 61.81
CA THR A 8 15.40 -32.87 62.53
C THR A 8 13.99 -33.35 62.09
N SER A 9 13.62 -34.62 61.85
CA SER A 9 13.73 -35.91 62.63
C SER A 9 12.67 -35.98 63.76
N ASP A 10 11.96 -37.08 64.12
CA ASP A 10 11.92 -38.55 63.80
C ASP A 10 10.53 -39.14 64.23
N MET A 11 10.04 -40.38 63.96
CA MET A 11 10.21 -41.46 62.95
C MET A 11 9.14 -42.60 63.21
N TYR A 12 9.40 -43.90 62.92
CA TYR A 12 8.70 -45.15 63.36
C TYR A 12 7.21 -45.47 63.00
N THR A 13 6.97 -46.11 61.83
CA THR A 13 6.53 -47.54 61.58
C THR A 13 5.50 -48.29 62.50
N PRO A 14 5.01 -49.53 62.17
CA PRO A 14 4.19 -49.94 61.01
C PRO A 14 3.05 -50.97 61.34
N VAL A 15 1.94 -51.06 60.58
CA VAL A 15 1.00 -52.21 60.65
C VAL A 15 0.32 -52.51 59.29
N GLY A 16 0.12 -53.79 58.98
CA GLY A 16 -1.03 -54.25 58.17
C GLY A 16 -0.77 -54.61 56.70
N SER A 17 -0.56 -55.90 56.41
CA SER A 17 -0.64 -56.45 55.04
C SER A 17 -2.01 -57.08 54.78
N VAL A 18 -2.57 -56.86 53.58
CA VAL A 18 -3.88 -57.42 53.18
C VAL A 18 -3.74 -58.19 51.87
N ARG A 19 -4.11 -59.48 51.89
CA ARG A 19 -4.17 -60.33 50.69
C ARG A 19 -5.46 -60.05 49.91
N PHE A 20 -5.34 -59.63 48.65
CA PHE A 20 -6.44 -59.73 47.70
C PHE A 20 -6.60 -61.17 47.22
N ARG A 21 -7.80 -61.75 47.41
CA ARG A 21 -8.20 -63.00 46.74
C ARG A 21 -8.70 -62.68 45.34
N ARG A 22 -8.29 -63.46 44.32
CA ARG A 22 -9.03 -63.55 43.07
C ARG A 22 -10.39 -64.20 43.35
N PHE A 23 -11.47 -63.52 42.99
CA PHE A 23 -12.75 -64.16 42.64
C PHE A 23 -12.92 -64.03 41.13
N GLY A 24 -13.17 -65.14 40.45
CA GLY A 24 -13.66 -65.12 39.08
C GLY A 24 -15.17 -64.92 39.08
N MET A 25 -15.67 -64.00 38.26
CA MET A 25 -17.08 -63.88 37.93
C MET A 25 -17.24 -64.11 36.43
N GLU A 26 -17.86 -65.24 36.08
CA GLU A 26 -18.13 -65.62 34.70
C GLU A 26 -19.44 -64.93 34.25
N VAL A 27 -19.30 -63.81 33.55
CA VAL A 27 -20.46 -63.00 33.12
C VAL A 27 -21.00 -63.54 31.80
N ALA A 28 -22.04 -64.36 31.88
CA ALA A 28 -22.74 -64.89 30.71
C ALA A 28 -23.38 -63.76 29.88
N ALA A 29 -22.83 -63.46 28.71
CA ALA A 29 -23.36 -62.46 27.80
C ALA A 29 -24.70 -62.92 27.21
N ARG A 30 -25.80 -62.27 27.62
CA ARG A 30 -27.09 -62.40 26.91
C ARG A 30 -27.02 -61.62 25.59
N PRO A 31 -27.42 -62.20 24.45
CA PRO A 31 -27.49 -61.46 23.20
C PRO A 31 -28.56 -60.37 23.29
N MET A 32 -28.24 -59.14 22.90
CA MET A 32 -29.25 -58.10 22.70
C MET A 32 -30.12 -58.45 21.48
N ALA A 33 -31.43 -58.24 21.60
CA ALA A 33 -32.35 -58.49 20.49
C ALA A 33 -32.06 -57.57 19.29
N SER A 34 -32.09 -58.12 18.08
CA SER A 34 -31.75 -57.45 16.82
C SER A 34 -32.62 -56.21 16.52
N SER A 35 -33.81 -56.12 17.11
CA SER A 35 -34.73 -54.98 17.01
C SER A 35 -34.10 -53.65 17.42
N HIS A 36 -33.30 -53.62 18.49
CA HIS A 36 -32.72 -52.37 18.99
C HIS A 36 -31.62 -51.82 18.07
N LEU A 37 -30.83 -52.70 17.45
CA LEU A 37 -29.78 -52.29 16.51
C LEU A 37 -30.39 -51.75 15.21
N ALA A 38 -31.47 -52.38 14.72
CA ALA A 38 -32.21 -51.89 13.56
C ALA A 38 -32.84 -50.50 13.81
N ALA A 39 -33.40 -50.27 15.00
CA ALA A 39 -33.96 -48.97 15.38
C ALA A 39 -32.90 -47.86 15.42
N LEU A 40 -31.71 -48.15 15.96
CA LEU A 40 -30.58 -47.20 15.97
C LEU A 40 -30.10 -46.86 14.56
N VAL A 41 -29.97 -47.84 13.67
CA VAL A 41 -29.60 -47.61 12.26
C VAL A 41 -30.67 -46.81 11.51
N SER A 42 -31.95 -47.08 11.78
CA SER A 42 -33.08 -46.33 11.19
C SER A 42 -33.14 -44.86 11.61
N LEU A 43 -32.57 -44.50 12.78
CA LEU A 43 -32.46 -43.12 13.26
C LEU A 43 -31.20 -42.41 12.75
N LEU A 44 -30.11 -43.13 12.47
CA LEU A 44 -28.87 -42.53 11.96
C LEU A 44 -29.07 -41.86 10.59
N ILE A 45 -29.81 -42.48 9.67
CA ILE A 45 -30.05 -41.95 8.31
C ILE A 45 -30.78 -40.58 8.34
N PRO A 46 -31.95 -40.41 8.99
CA PRO A 46 -32.61 -39.11 9.06
C PRO A 46 -31.81 -38.07 9.87
N CYS A 47 -31.05 -38.47 10.89
CA CYS A 47 -30.15 -37.54 11.59
C CYS A 47 -29.00 -37.06 10.70
N LEU A 48 -28.38 -37.94 9.91
CA LEU A 48 -27.35 -37.57 8.93
C LEU A 48 -27.92 -36.68 7.81
N LEU A 49 -29.14 -36.97 7.33
CA LEU A 49 -29.82 -36.14 6.35
C LEU A 49 -30.18 -34.76 6.92
N ALA A 50 -30.67 -34.68 8.17
CA ALA A 50 -30.94 -33.41 8.84
C ALA A 50 -29.66 -32.59 9.07
N LEU A 51 -28.56 -33.22 9.47
CA LEU A 51 -27.25 -32.58 9.59
C LEU A 51 -26.72 -32.10 8.24
N LEU A 52 -26.90 -32.88 7.17
CA LEU A 52 -26.55 -32.49 5.81
C LEU A 52 -27.39 -31.30 5.32
N LEU A 53 -28.69 -31.30 5.60
CA LEU A 53 -29.60 -30.19 5.26
C LEU A 53 -29.29 -28.91 6.06
N LEU A 54 -28.96 -29.01 7.36
CA LEU A 54 -28.47 -27.86 8.13
C LEU A 54 -27.14 -27.34 7.59
N ARG A 55 -26.22 -28.22 7.18
CA ARG A 55 -24.95 -27.85 6.53
C ARG A 55 -25.18 -27.20 5.17
N LEU A 56 -26.14 -27.67 4.38
CA LEU A 56 -26.50 -27.07 3.10
C LEU A 56 -27.14 -25.70 3.29
N ALA A 57 -28.06 -25.56 4.25
CA ALA A 57 -28.65 -24.26 4.60
C ALA A 57 -27.57 -23.26 5.02
N ALA A 58 -26.68 -23.62 5.94
CA ALA A 58 -25.56 -22.77 6.38
C ALA A 58 -24.43 -22.55 5.34
N VAL A 59 -24.59 -23.06 4.11
CA VAL A 59 -23.69 -22.82 2.95
C VAL A 59 -24.44 -22.08 1.81
N LEU A 60 -25.77 -22.12 1.80
CA LEU A 60 -26.63 -21.49 0.80
C LEU A 60 -27.31 -20.21 1.30
N ASP A 61 -27.38 -20.00 2.61
CA ASP A 61 -27.79 -18.74 3.25
C ASP A 61 -26.57 -17.80 3.26
N PRO A 62 -26.54 -16.73 2.45
CA PRO A 62 -25.42 -15.81 2.44
C PRO A 62 -25.39 -15.02 3.75
N ASP A 63 -24.25 -15.05 4.43
CA ASP A 63 -24.03 -14.32 5.68
C ASP A 63 -24.49 -12.86 5.55
N PRO A 64 -25.50 -12.41 6.32
CA PRO A 64 -26.09 -11.07 6.17
C PRO A 64 -25.14 -9.95 6.61
N ASP A 65 -24.09 -10.26 7.38
CA ASP A 65 -23.02 -9.34 7.75
C ASP A 65 -21.81 -9.43 6.78
N ALA A 66 -21.85 -10.31 5.77
CA ALA A 66 -20.82 -10.36 4.74
C ALA A 66 -20.79 -9.06 3.93
N ALA A 67 -19.71 -8.31 4.11
CA ALA A 67 -19.53 -7.01 3.48
C ALA A 67 -19.73 -7.08 1.96
N VAL A 68 -20.80 -6.45 1.46
CA VAL A 68 -21.12 -6.35 0.04
C VAL A 68 -19.87 -5.88 -0.73
N PRO A 69 -19.41 -6.61 -1.76
CA PRO A 69 -18.15 -6.30 -2.44
C PRO A 69 -18.09 -4.85 -2.92
N ARG A 70 -17.31 -4.01 -2.22
CA ARG A 70 -17.13 -2.60 -2.58
C ARG A 70 -16.34 -2.51 -3.88
N ILE A 71 -17.04 -2.22 -4.96
CA ILE A 71 -16.43 -1.92 -6.27
C ILE A 71 -15.57 -0.66 -6.11
N LYS A 72 -14.31 -0.73 -6.54
CA LYS A 72 -13.37 0.41 -6.61
C LYS A 72 -14.03 1.59 -7.32
N ALA A 73 -14.04 2.76 -6.70
CA ALA A 73 -14.46 3.99 -7.36
C ALA A 73 -13.42 4.37 -8.42
N ALA A 74 -13.78 4.25 -9.70
CA ALA A 74 -12.88 4.57 -10.81
C ALA A 74 -12.74 6.10 -10.99
N ALA A 75 -11.53 6.54 -11.35
CA ALA A 75 -11.34 7.87 -11.91
C ALA A 75 -12.03 7.99 -13.29
N PRO A 76 -12.54 9.17 -13.67
CA PRO A 76 -13.04 9.43 -15.02
C PRO A 76 -11.87 9.37 -16.03
N LEU A 77 -11.72 8.22 -16.69
CA LEU A 77 -10.63 7.97 -17.65
C LEU A 77 -11.11 8.02 -19.12
N PRO A 78 -10.23 8.39 -20.06
CA PRO A 78 -8.89 8.93 -19.84
C PRO A 78 -8.95 10.33 -19.21
N LEU A 79 -7.88 10.73 -18.53
CA LEU A 79 -7.72 12.12 -18.06
C LEU A 79 -7.64 13.07 -19.25
N ARG A 80 -8.17 14.29 -19.10
CA ARG A 80 -8.41 15.21 -20.21
C ARG A 80 -8.12 16.65 -19.85
N PHE A 81 -7.63 17.40 -20.82
CA PHE A 81 -7.69 18.86 -20.79
C PHE A 81 -9.14 19.33 -20.70
N ARG A 82 -9.36 20.42 -19.98
CA ARG A 82 -10.65 21.09 -19.86
C ARG A 82 -10.98 21.86 -21.15
N HIS A 83 -12.22 22.34 -21.27
CA HIS A 83 -12.67 23.09 -22.45
C HIS A 83 -11.97 24.44 -22.65
N ASP A 84 -11.35 24.99 -21.59
CA ASP A 84 -10.51 26.19 -21.63
C ASP A 84 -9.03 25.89 -21.96
N GLY A 85 -8.70 24.64 -22.29
CA GLY A 85 -7.35 24.19 -22.63
C GLY A 85 -6.43 24.00 -21.41
N ALA A 86 -6.92 24.21 -20.19
CA ALA A 86 -6.13 24.00 -18.97
C ALA A 86 -6.17 22.55 -18.48
N PHE A 87 -5.13 22.16 -17.74
CA PHE A 87 -5.09 20.95 -16.91
C PHE A 87 -4.17 21.21 -15.71
N LYS A 88 -4.70 21.17 -14.49
CA LYS A 88 -3.94 21.49 -13.27
C LYS A 88 -3.51 20.21 -12.55
N ILE A 89 -2.20 20.05 -12.38
CA ILE A 89 -1.60 19.00 -11.56
C ILE A 89 -1.20 19.61 -10.21
N LEU A 90 -1.66 19.04 -9.10
CA LEU A 90 -1.13 19.33 -7.76
C LEU A 90 -0.07 18.28 -7.43
N GLN A 91 1.19 18.68 -7.34
CA GLN A 91 2.26 17.80 -6.85
C GLN A 91 2.28 17.82 -5.31
N VAL A 92 2.42 16.64 -4.70
CA VAL A 92 2.57 16.43 -3.26
C VAL A 92 3.76 15.50 -3.06
N ALA A 93 4.72 15.89 -2.24
CA ALA A 93 5.95 15.13 -1.99
C ALA A 93 6.22 15.03 -0.49
N ASP A 94 7.00 14.04 -0.08
CA ASP A 94 7.66 13.99 1.24
C ASP A 94 6.71 14.16 2.44
N MET A 95 5.47 13.66 2.31
CA MET A 95 4.46 13.73 3.37
C MET A 95 4.91 13.06 4.67
N HIS A 96 5.76 12.03 4.57
CA HIS A 96 6.33 11.27 5.68
C HIS A 96 5.25 10.79 6.68
N PHE A 97 4.07 10.45 6.17
CA PHE A 97 2.87 10.20 6.96
C PHE A 97 3.01 8.92 7.79
N GLY A 98 2.58 8.95 9.05
CA GLY A 98 2.59 7.78 9.94
C GLY A 98 1.19 7.42 10.41
N ASN A 99 1.07 7.14 11.70
CA ASN A 99 -0.17 6.76 12.35
C ASN A 99 -1.20 7.91 12.54
N GLY A 100 -1.11 9.02 11.81
CA GLY A 100 -2.11 10.09 11.82
C GLY A 100 -2.01 10.99 13.06
N ALA A 101 -3.03 10.94 13.92
CA ALA A 101 -3.14 11.78 15.12
C ALA A 101 -2.12 11.43 16.23
N THR A 102 -1.54 10.23 16.19
CA THR A 102 -0.58 9.76 17.20
C THR A 102 0.88 10.01 16.82
N THR A 103 1.17 10.20 15.53
CA THR A 103 2.46 10.72 15.07
C THR A 103 2.62 12.15 15.56
N ARG A 104 3.79 12.49 16.09
CA ARG A 104 4.17 13.87 16.40
C ARG A 104 5.10 14.38 15.31
N CYS A 105 4.84 15.59 14.82
CA CYS A 105 5.78 16.24 13.91
C CYS A 105 7.14 16.43 14.60
N ARG A 106 8.21 16.31 13.82
CA ARG A 106 9.59 16.51 14.26
C ARG A 106 10.06 17.88 13.80
N ASP A 107 10.95 18.51 14.57
CA ASP A 107 11.63 19.77 14.21
C ASP A 107 10.72 20.98 13.91
N VAL A 108 9.45 20.92 14.36
CA VAL A 108 8.46 22.01 14.23
C VAL A 108 8.56 22.99 15.39
N GLY A 109 8.84 24.27 15.09
CA GLY A 109 8.85 25.36 16.07
C GLY A 109 7.45 25.69 16.65
N PRO A 110 7.38 26.51 17.71
CA PRO A 110 6.11 26.83 18.40
C PRO A 110 5.01 27.37 17.47
N GLU A 111 5.37 28.23 16.51
CA GLU A 111 4.46 28.82 15.52
C GLU A 111 3.78 27.77 14.61
N GLY A 112 4.48 26.67 14.31
CA GLY A 112 3.93 25.53 13.57
C GLY A 112 3.04 24.61 14.42
N GLY A 113 2.78 24.97 15.68
CA GLY A 113 2.04 24.20 16.66
C GLY A 113 2.91 23.36 17.60
N GLY A 114 4.22 23.24 17.32
CA GLY A 114 5.18 22.46 18.11
C GLY A 114 4.68 21.06 18.47
N ALA A 115 4.72 20.72 19.76
CA ALA A 115 4.29 19.41 20.28
C ALA A 115 2.79 19.08 20.10
N ARG A 116 1.97 19.97 19.52
CA ARG A 116 0.57 19.71 19.12
C ARG A 116 0.41 19.40 17.62
N CYS A 117 1.49 19.44 16.85
CA CYS A 117 1.51 19.06 15.43
C CYS A 117 1.50 17.53 15.28
N SER A 118 0.68 17.03 14.35
CA SER A 118 0.57 15.61 13.95
C SER A 118 0.33 15.52 12.44
N ASP A 119 0.27 14.32 11.86
CA ASP A 119 0.03 14.15 10.41
C ASP A 119 -1.34 14.72 9.97
N LEU A 120 -2.27 14.92 10.91
CA LEU A 120 -3.53 15.63 10.67
C LEU A 120 -3.31 17.09 10.22
N ASN A 121 -2.16 17.69 10.52
CA ASN A 121 -1.76 18.98 9.96
C ASN A 121 -1.56 18.87 8.44
N THR A 122 -0.89 17.81 7.96
CA THR A 122 -0.74 17.47 6.54
C THR A 122 -2.09 17.18 5.89
N THR A 123 -2.95 16.37 6.52
CA THR A 123 -4.31 16.10 5.99
C THR A 123 -5.12 17.39 5.85
N ARG A 124 -5.11 18.28 6.86
CA ARG A 124 -5.80 19.59 6.83
C ARG A 124 -5.14 20.60 5.88
N PHE A 125 -3.86 20.46 5.57
CA PHE A 125 -3.20 21.25 4.55
C PHE A 125 -3.67 20.82 3.16
N LEU A 126 -3.58 19.52 2.83
CA LEU A 126 -3.99 18.99 1.54
C LEU A 126 -5.46 19.27 1.23
N ARG A 127 -6.40 19.09 2.17
CA ARG A 127 -7.81 19.46 1.97
C ARG A 127 -7.97 20.92 1.52
N ARG A 128 -7.34 21.87 2.21
CA ARG A 128 -7.40 23.30 1.87
C ARG A 128 -6.77 23.62 0.52
N VAL A 129 -5.67 22.97 0.16
CA VAL A 129 -5.02 23.16 -1.15
C VAL A 129 -5.90 22.60 -2.27
N ILE A 130 -6.51 21.42 -2.09
CA ILE A 130 -7.45 20.83 -3.05
C ILE A 130 -8.70 21.71 -3.22
N GLU A 131 -9.24 22.27 -2.14
CA GLU A 131 -10.38 23.20 -2.16
C GLU A 131 -10.09 24.51 -2.91
N ALA A 132 -8.91 25.10 -2.67
CA ALA A 132 -8.50 26.34 -3.29
C ALA A 132 -8.12 26.15 -4.78
N GLU A 133 -7.25 25.17 -5.05
CA GLU A 133 -6.66 24.98 -6.37
C GLU A 133 -7.55 24.21 -7.34
N LYS A 134 -8.36 23.26 -6.84
CA LYS A 134 -9.23 22.38 -7.63
C LYS A 134 -8.45 21.69 -8.78
N PRO A 135 -7.41 20.89 -8.44
CA PRO A 135 -6.61 20.19 -9.44
C PRO A 135 -7.42 19.14 -10.20
N ASP A 136 -7.05 18.93 -11.47
CA ASP A 136 -7.59 17.86 -12.33
C ASP A 136 -6.88 16.51 -12.09
N LEU A 137 -5.68 16.54 -11.49
CA LEU A 137 -4.87 15.40 -11.07
C LEU A 137 -4.02 15.75 -9.84
N ILE A 138 -3.88 14.83 -8.89
CA ILE A 138 -2.85 14.90 -7.83
C ILE A 138 -1.72 13.93 -8.16
N ALA A 139 -0.47 14.40 -8.10
CA ALA A 139 0.74 13.61 -8.31
C ALA A 139 1.50 13.48 -6.98
N PHE A 140 1.45 12.30 -6.37
CA PHE A 140 2.15 11.97 -5.13
C PHE A 140 3.56 11.43 -5.45
N THR A 141 4.61 12.18 -5.12
CA THR A 141 5.97 11.96 -5.65
C THR A 141 6.96 11.36 -4.64
N GLY A 142 6.51 10.33 -3.92
CA GLY A 142 7.34 9.53 -3.02
C GLY A 142 7.42 10.06 -1.59
N ASP A 143 7.87 9.17 -0.69
CA ASP A 143 7.87 9.33 0.77
C ASP A 143 6.50 9.78 1.28
N ASN A 144 5.50 9.03 0.82
CA ASN A 144 4.08 9.20 1.09
C ASN A 144 3.79 8.79 2.54
N ILE A 145 4.36 7.66 2.97
CA ILE A 145 4.44 7.23 4.36
C ILE A 145 5.89 7.17 4.81
N PHE A 146 6.12 7.31 6.12
CA PHE A 146 7.42 7.12 6.74
C PHE A 146 7.40 5.86 7.60
N GLY A 147 8.06 4.79 7.15
CA GLY A 147 8.00 3.50 7.86
C GLY A 147 8.50 3.54 9.31
N GLY A 148 9.45 4.43 9.61
CA GLY A 148 9.87 4.75 10.99
C GLY A 148 8.81 5.46 11.87
N SER A 149 7.56 5.62 11.42
CA SER A 149 6.40 6.10 12.21
C SER A 149 5.03 5.56 11.76
N ALA A 150 4.96 4.86 10.63
CA ALA A 150 3.82 4.06 10.19
C ALA A 150 3.93 2.63 10.76
N THR A 151 3.13 2.28 11.78
CA THR A 151 3.12 0.91 12.35
C THR A 151 2.28 -0.07 11.55
N ASP A 152 1.40 0.44 10.69
CA ASP A 152 0.78 -0.32 9.61
C ASP A 152 0.82 0.54 8.33
N ALA A 153 1.41 0.00 7.27
CA ALA A 153 1.61 0.73 6.01
C ALA A 153 0.29 1.02 5.29
N ALA A 154 -0.66 0.08 5.33
CA ALA A 154 -1.93 0.19 4.63
C ALA A 154 -2.83 1.25 5.27
N GLU A 155 -2.97 1.24 6.60
CA GLU A 155 -3.71 2.25 7.35
C GLU A 155 -3.05 3.64 7.21
N SER A 156 -1.72 3.73 7.33
CA SER A 156 -1.00 4.99 7.22
C SER A 156 -1.18 5.61 5.83
N LEU A 157 -1.06 4.81 4.76
CA LEU A 157 -1.24 5.27 3.38
C LEU A 157 -2.70 5.65 3.09
N LEU A 158 -3.69 4.86 3.55
CA LEU A 158 -5.10 5.23 3.42
C LEU A 158 -5.40 6.58 4.08
N ARG A 159 -4.81 6.86 5.24
CA ARG A 159 -4.93 8.15 5.94
C ARG A 159 -4.21 9.28 5.18
N ALA A 160 -3.02 9.03 4.65
CA ALA A 160 -2.24 10.00 3.87
C ALA A 160 -2.97 10.45 2.59
N ILE A 161 -3.48 9.48 1.82
CA ILE A 161 -4.13 9.70 0.52
C ILE A 161 -5.62 10.09 0.67
N SER A 162 -6.20 9.96 1.87
CA SER A 162 -7.63 10.28 2.14
C SER A 162 -8.15 11.60 1.54
N PRO A 163 -7.41 12.74 1.50
CA PRO A 163 -7.90 13.96 0.88
C PRO A 163 -8.17 13.84 -0.63
N ALA A 164 -7.39 13.03 -1.36
CA ALA A 164 -7.63 12.80 -2.79
C ALA A 164 -8.94 12.01 -3.01
N ILE A 165 -9.15 10.99 -2.18
CA ILE A 165 -10.31 10.09 -2.25
C ILE A 165 -11.60 10.82 -1.83
N GLU A 166 -11.56 11.58 -0.73
CA GLU A 166 -12.70 12.35 -0.21
C GLU A 166 -13.21 13.38 -1.22
N TYR A 167 -12.30 14.12 -1.86
CA TYR A 167 -12.62 15.14 -2.86
C TYR A 167 -12.76 14.56 -4.28
N ARG A 168 -12.62 13.22 -4.41
CA ARG A 168 -12.82 12.44 -5.66
C ARG A 168 -11.91 12.87 -6.81
N VAL A 169 -10.74 13.41 -6.49
CA VAL A 169 -9.76 13.87 -7.47
C VAL A 169 -8.98 12.65 -7.98
N PRO A 170 -8.80 12.47 -9.30
CA PRO A 170 -7.87 11.47 -9.82
C PRO A 170 -6.48 11.67 -9.24
N TRP A 171 -5.80 10.57 -8.90
CA TRP A 171 -4.43 10.67 -8.37
C TRP A 171 -3.52 9.57 -8.88
N ALA A 172 -2.25 9.94 -9.04
CA ALA A 172 -1.14 9.10 -9.45
C ALA A 172 -0.07 9.15 -8.37
N ALA A 173 0.59 8.02 -8.07
CA ALA A 173 1.64 7.96 -7.05
C ALA A 173 2.87 7.15 -7.51
N ILE A 174 4.03 7.58 -7.04
CA ILE A 174 5.27 6.80 -7.02
C ILE A 174 5.74 6.61 -5.58
N LEU A 175 6.64 5.64 -5.40
CA LEU A 175 7.27 5.36 -4.12
C LEU A 175 8.62 6.06 -4.00
N GLY A 176 8.92 6.56 -2.81
CA GLY A 176 10.23 7.07 -2.43
C GLY A 176 11.09 6.00 -1.75
N ASN A 177 12.05 6.42 -0.94
CA ASN A 177 12.91 5.50 -0.18
C ASN A 177 12.30 5.06 1.17
N HIS A 178 11.54 5.92 1.85
CA HIS A 178 10.97 5.64 3.18
C HIS A 178 9.63 4.91 3.15
N ASP A 179 8.95 4.87 2.00
CA ASP A 179 7.65 4.21 1.83
C ASP A 179 7.69 2.69 2.17
N GLN A 180 8.82 2.02 1.91
CA GLN A 180 8.97 0.56 2.08
C GLN A 180 9.53 0.13 3.44
N GLU A 181 9.71 1.04 4.39
CA GLU A 181 10.31 0.77 5.72
C GLU A 181 9.28 0.29 6.77
N SER A 182 8.11 -0.20 6.36
CA SER A 182 6.95 -0.56 7.22
C SER A 182 6.47 -2.01 7.00
N THR A 183 5.19 -2.30 7.23
CA THR A 183 4.60 -3.66 7.17
C THR A 183 4.36 -4.23 5.76
N MET A 184 4.65 -3.47 4.71
CA MET A 184 4.44 -3.87 3.30
C MET A 184 5.69 -3.64 2.47
N THR A 185 5.98 -4.55 1.56
CA THR A 185 7.06 -4.39 0.57
C THR A 185 6.71 -3.36 -0.51
N ARG A 186 7.71 -2.95 -1.29
CA ARG A 186 7.56 -2.02 -2.43
C ARG A 186 6.49 -2.47 -3.43
N GLU A 187 6.44 -3.76 -3.73
CA GLU A 187 5.47 -4.35 -4.67
C GLU A 187 4.05 -4.32 -4.09
N GLU A 188 3.88 -4.75 -2.84
CA GLU A 188 2.58 -4.78 -2.15
C GLU A 188 2.01 -3.37 -1.99
N LEU A 189 2.85 -2.39 -1.60
CA LEU A 189 2.41 -1.01 -1.40
C LEU A 189 2.03 -0.33 -2.72
N MET A 190 2.80 -0.53 -3.80
CA MET A 190 2.43 -0.03 -5.13
C MET A 190 1.16 -0.71 -5.68
N THR A 191 1.01 -2.01 -5.42
CA THR A 191 -0.19 -2.77 -5.78
C THR A 191 -1.40 -2.22 -5.04
N PHE A 192 -1.28 -1.99 -3.73
CA PHE A 192 -2.34 -1.41 -2.91
C PHE A 192 -2.71 0.02 -3.36
N MET A 193 -1.72 0.88 -3.63
CA MET A 193 -1.93 2.18 -4.27
C MET A 193 -2.73 2.08 -5.58
N SER A 194 -2.42 1.11 -6.44
CA SER A 194 -3.13 0.94 -7.73
C SER A 194 -4.60 0.49 -7.57
N LEU A 195 -4.93 -0.14 -6.44
CA LEU A 195 -6.28 -0.66 -6.15
C LEU A 195 -7.19 0.35 -5.45
N MET A 196 -6.65 1.40 -4.84
CA MET A 196 -7.43 2.43 -4.13
C MET A 196 -8.33 3.29 -5.04
N ASP A 197 -9.48 3.72 -4.50
CA ASP A 197 -10.42 4.64 -5.14
C ASP A 197 -9.74 5.88 -5.76
N TYR A 198 -10.18 6.25 -6.97
CA TYR A 198 -9.65 7.34 -7.80
C TYR A 198 -8.17 7.25 -8.21
N SER A 199 -7.45 6.19 -7.81
CA SER A 199 -6.08 5.93 -8.26
C SER A 199 -6.02 5.57 -9.75
N VAL A 200 -5.23 6.33 -10.50
CA VAL A 200 -4.78 6.01 -11.87
C VAL A 200 -3.38 5.39 -11.89
N SER A 201 -2.80 5.14 -10.71
CA SER A 201 -1.48 4.53 -10.53
C SER A 201 -1.47 3.08 -11.01
N GLN A 202 -0.33 2.62 -11.54
CA GLN A 202 -0.15 1.24 -12.03
C GLN A 202 1.13 0.64 -11.43
N VAL A 203 1.17 -0.68 -11.27
CA VAL A 203 2.31 -1.37 -10.64
C VAL A 203 3.55 -1.36 -11.54
N ASN A 204 3.39 -1.72 -12.82
CA ASN A 204 4.43 -1.70 -13.85
C ASN A 204 3.79 -1.79 -15.26
N PRO A 205 4.52 -1.56 -16.35
CA PRO A 205 3.96 -1.55 -17.71
C PRO A 205 3.72 -2.99 -18.21
N PRO A 206 2.53 -3.32 -18.75
CA PRO A 206 2.24 -4.67 -19.21
C PRO A 206 3.16 -5.07 -20.37
N GLY A 207 3.77 -6.26 -20.27
CA GLY A 207 4.69 -6.81 -21.28
C GLY A 207 6.14 -6.32 -21.19
N PHE A 208 6.49 -5.44 -20.23
CA PHE A 208 7.86 -4.97 -20.03
C PHE A 208 8.42 -5.45 -18.68
N LEU A 209 9.63 -6.04 -18.70
CA LEU A 209 10.40 -6.30 -17.49
C LEU A 209 11.24 -5.06 -17.14
N VAL A 210 10.73 -4.25 -16.21
CA VAL A 210 11.39 -3.06 -15.68
C VAL A 210 11.86 -3.27 -14.24
N HIS A 211 12.81 -2.46 -13.79
CA HIS A 211 13.26 -2.48 -12.39
C HIS A 211 12.31 -1.65 -11.50
N GLY A 212 12.05 -2.15 -10.30
CA GLY A 212 11.21 -1.46 -9.32
C GLY A 212 9.71 -1.58 -9.59
N PHE A 213 8.92 -0.81 -8.84
CA PHE A 213 7.45 -0.79 -8.89
C PHE A 213 6.94 0.65 -8.83
N GLY A 214 6.01 0.99 -9.72
CA GLY A 214 5.53 2.36 -9.96
C GLY A 214 5.99 2.95 -11.29
N ASN A 215 6.42 2.11 -12.24
CA ASN A 215 6.81 2.56 -13.59
C ASN A 215 5.60 2.53 -14.53
N TYR A 216 5.06 3.69 -14.91
CA TYR A 216 3.90 3.75 -15.80
C TYR A 216 3.73 5.10 -16.51
N HIS A 217 2.86 5.11 -17.52
CA HIS A 217 2.48 6.28 -18.30
C HIS A 217 1.00 6.64 -18.06
N VAL A 218 0.70 7.93 -18.06
CA VAL A 218 -0.66 8.47 -18.07
C VAL A 218 -0.75 9.56 -19.14
N GLY A 219 -1.57 9.35 -20.16
CA GLY A 219 -1.81 10.32 -21.23
C GLY A 219 -2.99 11.24 -20.92
N ILE A 220 -2.76 12.56 -20.96
CA ILE A 220 -3.81 13.58 -20.83
C ILE A 220 -4.32 13.93 -22.22
N HIS A 221 -5.59 13.64 -22.48
CA HIS A 221 -6.20 13.69 -23.81
C HIS A 221 -6.89 15.02 -24.10
N GLY A 222 -7.19 15.29 -25.38
CA GLY A 222 -7.97 16.47 -25.78
C GLY A 222 -9.36 16.54 -25.11
N PRO A 223 -9.93 17.75 -25.00
CA PRO A 223 -11.24 17.96 -24.36
C PRO A 223 -12.36 17.24 -25.10
N PHE A 224 -13.42 16.88 -24.38
CA PHE A 224 -14.64 16.32 -24.97
C PHE A 224 -15.22 17.25 -26.04
N GLY A 225 -15.67 16.67 -27.16
CA GLY A 225 -16.21 17.42 -28.31
C GLY A 225 -15.16 17.99 -29.27
N SER A 226 -13.86 17.91 -28.96
CA SER A 226 -12.79 18.29 -29.89
C SER A 226 -12.37 17.13 -30.81
N GLU A 227 -11.78 17.44 -31.96
CA GLU A 227 -11.16 16.45 -32.85
C GLU A 227 -10.01 15.68 -32.17
N LEU A 228 -9.38 16.29 -31.15
CA LEU A 228 -8.29 15.73 -30.37
C LEU A 228 -8.76 14.84 -29.19
N VAL A 229 -10.06 14.57 -29.06
CA VAL A 229 -10.66 13.79 -27.96
C VAL A 229 -10.07 12.38 -27.78
N ASN A 230 -9.50 11.78 -28.82
CA ASN A 230 -8.85 10.46 -28.76
C ASN A 230 -7.32 10.52 -28.91
N THR A 231 -6.74 11.69 -28.65
CA THR A 231 -5.29 11.96 -28.81
C THR A 231 -4.71 12.46 -27.49
N SER A 232 -3.59 11.86 -27.05
CA SER A 232 -2.82 12.34 -25.90
C SER A 232 -2.06 13.61 -26.29
N LEU A 233 -2.27 14.70 -25.54
CA LEU A 233 -1.67 16.02 -25.77
C LEU A 233 -0.64 16.40 -24.70
N LEU A 234 -0.57 15.64 -23.60
CA LEU A 234 0.50 15.71 -22.59
C LEU A 234 0.72 14.30 -22.03
N ASN A 235 1.97 13.86 -21.97
CA ASN A 235 2.34 12.53 -21.48
C ASN A 235 3.03 12.62 -20.11
N LEU A 236 2.42 12.04 -19.08
CA LEU A 236 3.01 11.96 -17.75
C LEU A 236 3.68 10.59 -17.59
N TYR A 237 4.94 10.58 -17.20
CA TYR A 237 5.68 9.37 -16.86
C TYR A 237 5.96 9.34 -15.36
N PHE A 238 5.71 8.19 -14.77
CA PHE A 238 5.98 7.89 -13.36
C PHE A 238 7.05 6.81 -13.35
N LEU A 239 8.14 7.01 -12.60
CA LEU A 239 9.28 6.09 -12.56
C LEU A 239 9.71 5.81 -11.12
N ASP A 240 9.99 4.54 -10.84
CA ASP A 240 10.55 4.13 -9.56
C ASP A 240 12.05 4.45 -9.49
N SER A 241 12.43 5.49 -8.76
CA SER A 241 13.85 5.81 -8.55
C SER A 241 14.58 4.83 -7.62
N GLY A 242 13.87 3.90 -6.96
CA GLY A 242 14.39 2.97 -5.96
C GLY A 242 14.40 3.53 -4.54
N ASP A 243 15.04 2.79 -3.64
CA ASP A 243 15.27 3.15 -2.22
C ASP A 243 16.75 3.56 -2.02
N ARG A 244 17.56 2.71 -1.40
CA ARG A 244 18.95 2.98 -1.03
C ARG A 244 19.81 1.77 -1.37
N GLU A 245 21.00 2.06 -1.84
CA GLU A 245 21.91 1.11 -2.47
C GLU A 245 23.23 1.04 -1.73
N MET A 246 23.91 -0.11 -1.83
CA MET A 246 25.25 -0.30 -1.28
C MET A 246 26.26 -0.40 -2.42
N VAL A 247 26.87 0.74 -2.77
CA VAL A 247 27.86 0.84 -3.85
C VAL A 247 29.26 0.87 -3.24
N ASN A 248 30.10 -0.13 -3.56
CA ASN A 248 31.46 -0.28 -3.05
C ASN A 248 31.56 -0.20 -1.50
N GLY A 249 30.55 -0.69 -0.79
CA GLY A 249 30.46 -0.64 0.67
C GLY A 249 29.93 0.67 1.26
N VAL A 250 29.60 1.67 0.42
CA VAL A 250 29.02 2.95 0.84
C VAL A 250 27.51 2.94 0.60
N LYS A 251 26.72 3.36 1.61
CA LYS A 251 25.27 3.53 1.44
C LYS A 251 24.99 4.82 0.67
N THR A 252 24.24 4.70 -0.42
CA THR A 252 23.80 5.81 -1.29
C THR A 252 22.31 5.68 -1.59
N TYR A 253 21.74 6.66 -2.29
CA TYR A 253 20.39 6.55 -2.84
C TYR A 253 20.36 5.66 -4.09
N GLY A 254 19.18 5.12 -4.42
CA GLY A 254 18.88 4.48 -5.69
C GLY A 254 18.95 5.43 -6.90
N TRP A 255 18.73 4.87 -8.08
CA TRP A 255 18.67 5.61 -9.35
C TRP A 255 17.90 4.82 -10.40
N ILE A 256 17.27 5.53 -11.34
CA ILE A 256 16.53 4.95 -12.48
C ILE A 256 17.48 4.06 -13.31
N ARG A 257 17.10 2.79 -13.53
CA ARG A 257 17.92 1.80 -14.24
C ARG A 257 17.72 1.84 -15.76
N GLU A 258 18.68 1.27 -16.50
CA GLU A 258 18.59 1.16 -17.97
C GLU A 258 17.36 0.40 -18.47
N SER A 259 16.78 -0.56 -17.72
CA SER A 259 15.53 -1.21 -18.12
C SER A 259 14.34 -0.25 -18.12
N GLN A 260 14.30 0.68 -17.15
CA GLN A 260 13.29 1.74 -17.06
C GLN A 260 13.55 2.81 -18.14
N LEU A 261 14.82 3.17 -18.40
CA LEU A 261 15.17 4.09 -19.49
C LEU A 261 14.86 3.49 -20.87
N ALA A 262 15.05 2.18 -21.08
CA ALA A 262 14.69 1.49 -22.31
C ALA A 262 13.16 1.49 -22.53
N TRP A 263 12.38 1.17 -21.50
CA TRP A 263 10.92 1.27 -21.53
C TRP A 263 10.45 2.71 -21.81
N LEU A 264 11.02 3.71 -21.12
CA LEU A 264 10.69 5.13 -21.32
C LEU A 264 10.99 5.61 -22.75
N ARG A 265 12.19 5.29 -23.27
CA ARG A 265 12.60 5.60 -24.64
C ARG A 265 11.65 4.95 -25.66
N SER A 266 11.33 3.66 -25.49
CA SER A 266 10.42 2.92 -26.37
C SER A 266 8.99 3.51 -26.34
N THR A 267 8.43 3.70 -25.16
CA THR A 267 7.07 4.23 -24.97
C THR A 267 6.93 5.64 -25.53
N SER A 268 7.93 6.50 -25.31
CA SER A 268 7.96 7.87 -25.85
C SER A 268 8.03 7.89 -27.38
N LEU A 269 8.85 7.03 -27.99
CA LEU A 269 8.92 6.91 -29.45
C LEU A 269 7.61 6.40 -30.06
N GLU A 270 6.94 5.42 -29.44
CA GLU A 270 5.63 4.94 -29.90
C GLU A 270 4.53 6.01 -29.81
N LEU A 271 4.48 6.77 -28.72
CA LEU A 271 3.49 7.85 -28.53
C LEU A 271 3.70 9.00 -29.52
N GLN A 272 4.96 9.38 -29.78
CA GLN A 272 5.30 10.47 -30.70
C GLN A 272 4.90 10.22 -32.16
N LYS A 273 4.67 8.95 -32.57
CA LYS A 273 4.19 8.61 -33.92
C LYS A 273 2.82 9.23 -34.26
N LYS A 274 2.03 9.64 -33.27
CA LYS A 274 0.73 10.31 -33.47
C LYS A 274 0.87 11.83 -33.46
N ILE A 275 1.38 12.38 -32.36
CA ILE A 275 1.71 13.79 -32.16
C ILE A 275 2.95 13.85 -31.26
N HIS A 276 3.88 14.76 -31.54
CA HIS A 276 4.99 15.10 -30.65
C HIS A 276 4.48 15.93 -29.45
N ALA A 277 3.67 15.30 -28.61
CA ALA A 277 3.10 15.90 -27.42
C ALA A 277 4.17 16.11 -26.33
N PRO A 278 4.14 17.23 -25.57
CA PRO A 278 5.02 17.45 -24.43
C PRO A 278 4.89 16.34 -23.38
N ALA A 279 5.90 16.25 -22.52
CA ALA A 279 5.96 15.25 -21.47
C ALA A 279 6.52 15.81 -20.16
N LEU A 280 6.09 15.21 -19.04
CA LEU A 280 6.65 15.42 -17.70
C LEU A 280 7.03 14.05 -17.13
N ALA A 281 8.07 14.02 -16.30
CA ALA A 281 8.51 12.82 -15.60
C ALA A 281 8.53 13.07 -14.08
N PHE A 282 7.94 12.15 -13.33
CA PHE A 282 7.91 12.15 -11.87
C PHE A 282 8.73 10.96 -11.36
N PHE A 283 9.70 11.25 -10.49
CA PHE A 283 10.55 10.30 -9.77
C PHE A 283 10.97 10.98 -8.45
N HIS A 284 11.20 10.20 -7.40
CA HIS A 284 11.41 10.74 -6.04
C HIS A 284 12.86 11.17 -5.81
N ILE A 285 13.82 10.25 -5.99
CA ILE A 285 15.25 10.55 -5.82
C ILE A 285 15.71 11.39 -7.02
N PRO A 286 16.19 12.63 -6.82
CA PRO A 286 16.55 13.53 -7.92
C PRO A 286 17.83 13.08 -8.63
N ILE A 287 17.95 13.45 -9.91
CA ILE A 287 19.17 13.24 -10.70
C ILE A 287 20.35 14.05 -10.09
N PRO A 288 21.61 13.57 -10.21
CA PRO A 288 22.77 14.21 -9.56
C PRO A 288 22.94 15.70 -9.86
N GLU A 289 22.53 16.14 -11.05
CA GLU A 289 22.59 17.52 -11.54
C GLU A 289 21.78 18.49 -10.67
N VAL A 290 20.69 18.04 -10.03
CA VAL A 290 19.89 18.87 -9.11
C VAL A 290 20.70 19.34 -7.91
N ARG A 291 21.67 18.51 -7.43
CA ARG A 291 22.62 18.94 -6.41
C ARG A 291 23.56 20.03 -6.93
N GLY A 292 23.94 19.98 -8.21
CA GLY A 292 24.70 21.04 -8.87
C GLY A 292 23.93 22.36 -8.89
N LEU A 293 22.64 22.32 -9.26
CA LEU A 293 21.76 23.50 -9.29
C LEU A 293 21.64 24.19 -7.92
N TRP A 294 21.63 23.43 -6.82
CA TRP A 294 21.59 24.01 -5.46
C TRP A 294 22.85 24.81 -5.09
N TYR A 295 24.01 24.47 -5.66
CA TYR A 295 25.27 25.18 -5.40
C TYR A 295 25.62 26.23 -6.46
N SER A 296 24.97 26.22 -7.62
CA SER A 296 25.00 27.36 -8.54
C SER A 296 24.09 28.48 -8.04
N GLY A 297 24.67 29.64 -7.72
CA GLY A 297 23.88 30.84 -7.39
C GLY A 297 22.91 31.19 -8.52
N PHE A 298 21.65 31.49 -8.16
CA PHE A 298 20.59 31.79 -9.11
C PHE A 298 21.00 32.99 -9.99
N LYS A 299 21.00 32.79 -11.31
CA LYS A 299 21.25 33.86 -12.29
C LYS A 299 19.93 34.28 -12.90
N ASP A 300 19.39 35.39 -12.42
CA ASP A 300 18.41 36.16 -13.19
C ASP A 300 19.13 36.77 -14.40
N ASP A 301 19.04 36.10 -15.54
CA ASP A 301 19.40 36.63 -16.86
C ASP A 301 18.09 36.99 -17.57
N PRO A 302 17.74 38.29 -17.71
CA PRO A 302 16.44 38.70 -18.25
C PRO A 302 16.20 38.31 -19.72
N ASP A 303 17.26 38.02 -20.47
CA ASP A 303 17.20 37.76 -21.92
C ASP A 303 17.22 36.27 -22.27
N HIS A 304 17.49 35.38 -21.30
CA HIS A 304 17.58 33.93 -21.53
C HIS A 304 16.34 33.17 -21.06
N ASN A 305 15.56 32.69 -22.04
CA ASN A 305 14.67 31.54 -21.84
C ASN A 305 15.45 30.37 -21.23
N VAL A 306 14.87 29.70 -20.23
CA VAL A 306 15.56 28.66 -19.43
C VAL A 306 15.81 27.39 -20.25
N TYR A 307 16.91 27.41 -21.00
CA TYR A 307 17.52 26.23 -21.60
C TYR A 307 18.67 25.76 -20.71
N LEU A 308 18.62 24.49 -20.29
CA LEU A 308 19.73 23.85 -19.61
C LEU A 308 20.93 23.79 -20.57
N SER A 309 21.89 24.68 -20.35
CA SER A 309 23.15 24.71 -21.12
C SER A 309 23.86 23.37 -20.96
N ARG A 310 23.99 22.65 -22.07
CA ARG A 310 24.70 21.37 -22.13
C ARG A 310 26.12 21.54 -21.58
N PRO A 311 26.65 20.60 -20.78
CA PRO A 311 28.06 20.59 -20.46
C PRO A 311 28.89 20.49 -21.75
N GLU A 312 29.82 21.43 -21.93
CA GLU A 312 30.94 21.29 -22.87
C GLU A 312 31.87 20.15 -22.40
N PRO A 313 32.62 19.51 -23.30
CA PRO A 313 33.25 18.19 -23.08
C PRO A 313 34.50 18.17 -22.20
#